data_AF-A0A182K747-F1
#
_entry.id   AF-A0A182K747-F1
#
_cell.length_a   1.000
_cell.length_b   1.000
_cell.length_c   1.000
_cell.angle_alpha   90.00
_cell.angle_beta   90.00
_cell.angle_gamma   90.00
#
_symmetry.space_group_name_H-M   'P 1'
#
loop_
_entity.id
_entity.type
_entity.pdbx_description
1 polymer ?
#
loop_
_entity_poly.entity_id
_entity_poly.type
_entity_poly.pdbx_seq_one_letter_code
_entity_poly.pdbx_strand_id
1 'polypeptide(L)'
;SHYQCQTQCQSNQVPQTETSNPAANGYYPIFYPDRVKELWRQEQQQTVAQQTNDVWHLLRQQNNREKSDTVKQRSAGVGRNQYQIDAGQHVYGAVYCKECGLTYSIHEPEEELFHDKFHRSQAKLSFPSGLNEQIVVQVPEWDVTGRIIVVSQVDSSRQPVLKKAQSVLEMVDSELGYATRGELPDGACVYLAIARSTVLGICVVQPLQLANRIICLEGLHGVPIDCYSSEFYPAKCGISRIWVAPKYRRKGIGRKLVASVRYHYIFGYAISVDEIAFGAPTEVGKLFAETICARKDFLVFV
;
A
#
# COMPACT_ATOMS: atom_id res chain seq x y z
N SER A 1 1.53 -49.94 -36.91
CA SER A 1 0.58 -49.20 -37.75
C SER A 1 0.71 -47.72 -37.44
N HIS A 2 1.58 -47.04 -38.20
CA HIS A 2 1.73 -45.59 -38.19
C HIS A 2 0.68 -45.00 -39.13
N TYR A 3 -0.01 -43.94 -38.68
CA TYR A 3 -0.75 -43.07 -39.59
C TYR A 3 -0.09 -41.70 -39.60
N GLN A 4 0.45 -41.42 -40.79
CA GLN A 4 1.09 -40.21 -41.25
C GLN A 4 0.08 -39.52 -42.16
N CYS A 5 -0.13 -38.22 -42.01
CA CYS A 5 -0.89 -37.41 -42.97
C CYS A 5 0.01 -36.30 -43.49
N GLN A 6 0.60 -36.54 -44.66
CA GLN A 6 0.98 -35.52 -45.65
C GLN A 6 -0.28 -35.30 -46.51
N THR A 7 -0.66 -34.14 -47.05
CA THR A 7 -0.03 -33.24 -48.05
C THR A 7 -1.15 -32.18 -48.31
N GLN A 8 -0.96 -30.93 -48.72
CA GLN A 8 -0.27 -30.42 -49.91
C GLN A 8 -0.42 -28.88 -49.94
N CYS A 9 0.62 -28.16 -50.38
CA CYS A 9 0.63 -26.74 -50.70
C CYS A 9 0.46 -26.52 -52.22
N GLN A 10 -0.08 -25.35 -52.64
CA GLN A 10 0.29 -24.53 -53.83
C GLN A 10 -0.70 -23.33 -53.93
N SER A 11 -0.29 -22.07 -53.71
CA SER A 11 0.15 -21.01 -54.67
C SER A 11 -0.85 -20.78 -55.83
N ASN A 12 -1.31 -19.60 -56.25
CA ASN A 12 -0.74 -18.24 -56.38
C ASN A 12 -1.91 -17.33 -56.92
N GLN A 13 -2.20 -16.10 -56.48
CA GLN A 13 -1.82 -14.80 -57.11
C GLN A 13 -2.67 -13.63 -56.54
N VAL A 14 -2.08 -12.43 -56.60
CA VAL A 14 -2.47 -11.11 -56.05
C VAL A 14 -3.48 -10.37 -56.97
N PRO A 15 -4.32 -9.46 -56.45
CA PRO A 15 -4.14 -8.05 -56.79
C PRO A 15 -4.13 -7.11 -55.57
N GLN A 16 -3.27 -6.10 -55.64
CA GLN A 16 -3.13 -5.00 -54.70
C GLN A 16 -4.31 -4.02 -54.85
N THR A 17 -4.88 -3.59 -53.73
CA THR A 17 -5.40 -2.22 -53.60
C THR A 17 -5.22 -1.74 -52.17
N GLU A 18 -4.38 -0.72 -52.04
CA GLU A 18 -4.10 0.00 -50.81
C GLU A 18 -5.35 0.72 -50.30
N THR A 19 -5.62 0.63 -49.00
CA THR A 19 -6.14 1.75 -48.20
C THR A 19 -5.86 1.44 -46.73
N SER A 20 -4.92 2.21 -46.18
CA SER A 20 -4.48 2.19 -44.79
C SER A 20 -5.56 2.76 -43.86
N ASN A 21 -5.91 2.01 -42.81
CA ASN A 21 -6.52 2.55 -41.60
C ASN A 21 -6.00 1.73 -40.41
N PRO A 22 -5.09 2.26 -39.57
CA PRO A 22 -4.70 1.56 -38.35
C PRO A 22 -5.84 1.70 -37.33
N ALA A 23 -6.59 0.62 -37.12
CA ALA A 23 -7.50 0.51 -35.99
C ALA A 23 -6.67 0.52 -34.69
N ALA A 24 -6.91 1.53 -33.86
CA ALA A 24 -6.25 1.72 -32.59
C ALA A 24 -6.58 0.56 -31.63
N ASN A 25 -5.63 -0.39 -31.49
CA ASN A 25 -5.62 -1.33 -30.37
C ASN A 25 -5.17 -0.57 -29.10
N GLY A 26 -6.11 0.11 -28.46
CA GLY A 26 -5.90 0.74 -27.16
C GLY A 26 -6.05 -0.28 -26.02
N TYR A 27 -4.95 -0.64 -25.38
CA TYR A 27 -4.98 -1.28 -24.06
C TYR A 27 -4.93 -0.19 -22.98
N TYR A 28 -5.90 -0.21 -22.05
CA TYR A 28 -5.99 0.79 -20.98
C TYR A 28 -5.63 0.18 -19.61
N PRO A 29 -4.56 0.65 -18.95
CA PRO A 29 -4.22 0.25 -17.59
C PRO A 29 -5.11 0.94 -16.54
N ILE A 30 -5.45 0.20 -15.49
CA ILE A 30 -6.51 0.51 -14.50
C ILE A 30 -6.07 1.54 -13.43
N PHE A 31 -4.77 1.88 -13.34
CA PHE A 31 -4.23 2.82 -12.36
C PHE A 31 -3.29 3.84 -13.03
N TYR A 32 -3.76 5.08 -13.21
CA TYR A 32 -2.93 6.22 -13.63
C TYR A 32 -2.63 7.13 -12.42
N PRO A 33 -1.38 7.55 -12.20
CA PRO A 33 -1.06 8.74 -11.42
C PRO A 33 -1.60 10.00 -12.13
N ASP A 34 -2.22 10.92 -11.39
CA ASP A 34 -2.98 12.05 -11.95
C ASP A 34 -2.19 12.97 -12.90
N ARG A 35 -0.86 13.00 -12.76
CA ARG A 35 0.05 13.75 -13.63
C ARG A 35 -0.05 13.38 -15.12
N VAL A 36 -0.38 12.12 -15.43
CA VAL A 36 -0.55 11.67 -16.82
C VAL A 36 -1.87 12.18 -17.39
N LYS A 37 -2.97 12.17 -16.61
CA LYS A 37 -4.25 12.75 -17.03
C LYS A 37 -4.13 14.24 -17.37
N GLU A 38 -3.34 14.98 -16.61
CA GLU A 38 -3.09 16.41 -16.88
C GLU A 38 -2.42 16.64 -18.25
N LEU A 39 -1.42 15.82 -18.60
CA LEU A 39 -0.69 15.94 -19.86
C LEU A 39 -1.60 15.65 -21.07
N TRP A 40 -2.43 14.60 -20.99
CA TRP A 40 -3.42 14.30 -22.03
C TRP A 40 -4.50 15.39 -22.16
N ARG A 41 -4.90 16.02 -21.04
CA ARG A 41 -5.87 17.14 -21.04
C ARG A 41 -5.30 18.38 -21.73
N GLN A 42 -4.01 18.66 -21.52
CA GLN A 42 -3.31 19.77 -22.16
C GLN A 42 -3.15 19.54 -23.67
N GLU A 43 -2.91 18.30 -24.09
CA GLU A 43 -2.80 17.92 -25.50
C GLU A 43 -4.15 18.08 -26.25
N GLN A 44 -5.28 17.69 -25.61
CA GLN A 44 -6.61 17.90 -26.18
C GLN A 44 -7.00 19.39 -26.25
N GLN A 45 -6.60 20.21 -25.27
CA GLN A 45 -6.88 21.66 -25.27
C GLN A 45 -6.09 22.42 -26.34
N GLN A 46 -4.89 21.96 -26.71
CA GLN A 46 -4.13 22.54 -27.82
C GLN A 46 -4.75 22.23 -29.19
N THR A 47 -5.41 21.07 -29.35
CA THR A 47 -6.09 20.71 -30.62
C THR A 47 -7.43 21.41 -30.87
N VAL A 48 -8.07 21.98 -29.84
CA VAL A 48 -9.39 22.65 -29.97
C VAL A 48 -9.26 24.19 -30.09
N ALA A 49 -8.07 24.75 -29.90
CA ALA A 49 -7.81 26.19 -29.97
C ALA A 49 -7.68 26.76 -31.41
N GLN A 50 -8.19 26.05 -32.42
CA GLN A 50 -8.40 26.56 -33.77
C GLN A 50 -9.81 26.23 -34.25
N GLN A 51 -10.83 26.90 -33.70
CA GLN A 51 -12.04 27.29 -34.44
C GLN A 51 -13.01 28.16 -33.60
N THR A 52 -13.14 29.41 -34.07
CA THR A 52 -14.32 30.30 -34.04
C THR A 52 -14.80 30.95 -32.74
N ASN A 53 -14.79 32.29 -32.80
CA ASN A 53 -15.46 33.26 -31.93
C ASN A 53 -16.98 33.07 -31.89
N ASP A 54 -17.63 33.45 -30.79
CA ASP A 54 -18.66 34.50 -30.88
C ASP A 54 -19.05 35.16 -29.54
N VAL A 55 -19.12 36.48 -29.61
CA VAL A 55 -19.17 37.47 -28.50
C VAL A 55 -20.60 37.77 -28.02
N TRP A 56 -21.63 37.13 -28.58
CA TRP A 56 -23.02 37.59 -28.45
C TRP A 56 -23.95 36.81 -27.50
N HIS A 57 -23.53 35.71 -26.85
CA HIS A 57 -24.45 34.87 -26.07
C HIS A 57 -24.36 34.99 -24.53
N LEU A 58 -23.31 35.58 -23.95
CA LEU A 58 -23.14 35.67 -22.49
C LEU A 58 -23.63 36.98 -21.85
N LEU A 59 -23.92 38.00 -22.66
CA LEU A 59 -24.41 39.31 -22.18
C LEU A 59 -25.92 39.35 -21.88
N ARG A 60 -26.67 38.24 -21.98
CA ARG A 60 -28.14 38.23 -21.92
C ARG A 60 -28.78 37.71 -20.62
N GLN A 61 -28.01 37.36 -19.59
CA GLN A 61 -28.61 36.87 -18.33
C GLN A 61 -28.17 37.63 -17.07
N GLN A 62 -27.77 38.88 -17.21
CA GLN A 62 -27.78 39.86 -16.11
C GLN A 62 -29.02 40.76 -16.24
N ASN A 63 -30.15 40.31 -15.69
CA ASN A 63 -31.10 41.14 -14.95
C ASN A 63 -32.34 40.32 -14.58
N ASN A 64 -32.39 39.86 -13.34
CA ASN A 64 -33.58 39.98 -12.51
C ASN A 64 -33.15 39.87 -11.04
N ARG A 65 -33.30 41.00 -10.33
CA ARG A 65 -33.29 41.07 -8.87
C ARG A 65 -34.59 40.44 -8.35
N GLU A 66 -34.53 39.69 -7.25
CA GLU A 66 -35.24 40.05 -6.00
C GLU A 66 -34.89 39.14 -4.80
N LYS A 67 -35.22 39.66 -3.61
CA LYS A 67 -34.67 39.49 -2.24
C LYS A 67 -35.12 38.23 -1.45
N SER A 68 -34.53 38.11 -0.23
CA SER A 68 -34.97 37.40 1.02
C SER A 68 -34.34 36.01 1.23
N ASP A 69 -33.89 35.55 2.41
CA ASP A 69 -33.68 36.09 3.76
C ASP A 69 -32.63 35.21 4.51
N THR A 70 -31.98 35.82 5.50
CA THR A 70 -31.16 35.32 6.64
C THR A 70 -30.90 33.81 6.85
N VAL A 71 -29.62 33.39 6.83
CA VAL A 71 -28.92 32.65 7.92
C VAL A 71 -27.41 32.99 7.83
N LYS A 72 -26.83 33.59 8.89
CA LYS A 72 -25.37 33.85 8.97
C LYS A 72 -24.61 32.56 9.22
N GLN A 73 -24.25 31.84 8.16
CA GLN A 73 -23.07 30.97 8.17
C GLN A 73 -21.87 31.83 7.76
N ARG A 74 -20.79 31.79 8.56
CA ARG A 74 -19.51 32.40 8.19
C ARG A 74 -18.94 31.57 7.04
N SER A 75 -19.25 31.95 5.80
CA SER A 75 -18.61 31.37 4.62
C SER A 75 -17.16 31.85 4.59
N ALA A 76 -16.25 30.99 5.02
CA ALA A 76 -14.86 31.12 4.64
C ALA A 76 -14.76 30.75 3.14
N GLY A 77 -14.52 31.75 2.30
CA GLY A 77 -13.94 31.64 0.96
C GLY A 77 -14.38 30.49 0.06
N VAL A 78 -15.60 30.54 -0.50
CA VAL A 78 -15.94 29.74 -1.69
C VAL A 78 -15.56 30.53 -2.94
N GLY A 79 -14.26 30.70 -3.15
CA GLY A 79 -13.71 30.94 -4.48
C GLY A 79 -13.33 29.59 -5.08
N ARG A 80 -13.44 29.41 -6.40
CA ARG A 80 -12.78 28.30 -7.12
C ARG A 80 -11.25 28.51 -7.18
N ASN A 81 -10.71 29.26 -6.23
CA ASN A 81 -9.51 30.06 -6.30
C ASN A 81 -8.64 29.73 -5.08
N GLN A 82 -7.47 29.16 -5.35
CA GLN A 82 -6.27 29.08 -4.49
C GLN A 82 -6.55 28.98 -2.97
N TYR A 83 -6.54 27.75 -2.45
CA TYR A 83 -6.70 27.44 -1.01
C TYR A 83 -5.56 27.95 -0.13
N GLN A 84 -4.40 28.22 -0.72
CA GLN A 84 -3.19 28.60 0.01
C GLN A 84 -2.45 29.73 -0.70
N ILE A 85 -2.33 30.87 -0.03
CA ILE A 85 -1.49 31.99 -0.46
C ILE A 85 -0.28 32.02 0.45
N ASP A 86 0.90 31.71 -0.09
CA ASP A 86 2.16 31.87 0.63
C ASP A 86 2.53 33.37 0.67
N ALA A 87 2.11 34.03 1.75
CA ALA A 87 2.36 35.44 2.02
C ALA A 87 3.38 35.62 3.17
N GLY A 88 4.36 34.73 3.30
CA GLY A 88 5.36 34.81 4.37
C GLY A 88 4.85 34.34 5.73
N GLN A 89 4.00 33.30 5.72
CA GLN A 89 3.50 32.67 6.95
C GLN A 89 4.66 31.95 7.66
N HIS A 90 4.80 32.12 8.98
CA HIS A 90 5.92 31.52 9.73
C HIS A 90 5.89 29.98 9.80
N VAL A 91 4.75 29.36 9.48
CA VAL A 91 4.58 27.89 9.46
C VAL A 91 3.81 27.54 8.19
N TYR A 92 4.52 27.01 7.19
CA TYR A 92 3.96 26.63 5.89
C TYR A 92 4.49 25.25 5.48
N GLY A 93 3.65 24.46 4.82
CA GLY A 93 4.02 23.17 4.23
C GLY A 93 3.89 21.97 5.16
N ALA A 94 4.57 20.88 4.79
CA ALA A 94 4.49 19.59 5.46
C ALA A 94 5.23 19.62 6.80
N VAL A 95 4.53 19.24 7.87
CA VAL A 95 5.06 19.11 9.23
C VAL A 95 5.02 17.66 9.70
N TYR A 96 5.92 17.35 10.63
CA TYR A 96 5.99 16.04 11.26
C TYR A 96 5.36 16.06 12.65
N CYS A 97 4.32 15.25 12.88
CA CYS A 97 3.72 15.10 14.20
C CYS A 97 4.63 14.28 15.13
N LYS A 98 5.05 14.88 16.24
CA LYS A 98 5.94 14.24 17.24
C LYS A 98 5.25 13.11 18.02
N GLU A 99 3.93 13.14 18.12
CA GLU A 99 3.16 12.16 18.87
C GLU A 99 2.93 10.88 18.06
N CYS A 100 2.38 11.02 16.85
CA CYS A 100 1.95 9.90 16.01
C CYS A 100 2.96 9.51 14.93
N GLY A 101 3.87 10.42 14.54
CA GLY A 101 4.92 10.20 13.55
C GLY A 101 4.48 10.35 12.09
N LEU A 102 3.28 10.89 11.84
CA LEU A 102 2.78 11.19 10.51
C LEU A 102 3.31 12.54 10.02
N THR A 103 3.61 12.63 8.72
CA THR A 103 3.91 13.90 8.05
C THR A 103 2.67 14.36 7.28
N TYR A 104 2.23 15.60 7.51
CA TYR A 104 1.01 16.17 6.91
C TYR A 104 1.15 17.68 6.72
N SER A 105 0.37 18.28 5.84
CA SER A 105 0.36 19.70 5.54
C SER A 105 -0.55 20.46 6.51
N ILE A 106 -0.04 21.50 7.15
CA ILE A 106 -0.86 22.40 7.98
C ILE A 106 -1.67 23.31 7.05
N HIS A 107 -2.90 23.63 7.46
CA HIS A 107 -3.85 24.48 6.73
C HIS A 107 -4.49 23.81 5.51
N GLU A 108 -4.28 22.50 5.33
CA GLU A 108 -5.04 21.68 4.40
C GLU A 108 -6.07 20.86 5.21
N PRO A 109 -7.36 21.25 5.19
CA PRO A 109 -8.36 20.67 6.09
C PRO A 109 -8.55 19.16 5.87
N GLU A 110 -8.33 18.66 4.66
CA GLU A 110 -8.41 17.24 4.36
C GLU A 110 -7.26 16.45 5.01
N GLU A 111 -6.04 16.98 4.97
CA GLU A 111 -4.87 16.38 5.61
C GLU A 111 -4.92 16.47 7.14
N GLU A 112 -5.39 17.60 7.70
CA GLU A 112 -5.58 17.75 9.15
C GLU A 112 -6.65 16.76 9.68
N LEU A 113 -7.75 16.60 8.94
CA LEU A 113 -8.77 15.59 9.26
C LEU A 113 -8.21 14.16 9.20
N PHE A 114 -7.36 13.88 8.22
CA PHE A 114 -6.68 12.59 8.11
C PHE A 114 -5.72 12.36 9.29
N HIS A 115 -4.93 13.36 9.65
CA HIS A 115 -4.06 13.35 10.82
C HIS A 115 -4.83 13.08 12.12
N ASP A 116 -5.98 13.73 12.32
CA ASP A 116 -6.83 13.50 13.48
C ASP A 116 -7.41 12.07 13.53
N LYS A 117 -7.84 11.55 12.37
CA LYS A 117 -8.30 10.15 12.25
C LYS A 117 -7.16 9.18 12.58
N PHE A 118 -5.95 9.48 12.13
CA PHE A 118 -4.75 8.69 12.40
C PHE A 118 -4.40 8.70 13.90
N HIS A 119 -4.51 9.83 14.59
CA HIS A 119 -4.37 9.86 16.05
C HIS A 119 -5.37 8.95 16.76
N ARG A 120 -6.63 8.97 16.33
CA ARG A 120 -7.69 8.12 16.92
C ARG A 120 -7.43 6.64 16.64
N SER A 121 -6.92 6.29 15.46
CA SER A 121 -6.61 4.89 15.11
C SER A 121 -5.47 4.33 15.97
N GLN A 122 -4.49 5.16 16.35
CA GLN A 122 -3.38 4.73 17.21
C GLN A 122 -3.81 4.30 18.62
N ALA A 123 -4.99 4.72 19.11
CA ALA A 123 -5.53 4.21 20.37
C ALA A 123 -5.71 2.68 20.36
N LYS A 124 -5.93 2.07 19.18
CA LYS A 124 -6.02 0.61 19.00
C LYS A 124 -4.69 -0.09 19.28
N LEU A 125 -3.56 0.61 19.34
CA LEU A 125 -2.25 0.03 19.65
C LEU A 125 -2.04 -0.22 21.15
N SER A 126 -2.88 0.32 22.04
CA SER A 126 -2.80 0.04 23.48
C SER A 126 -3.03 -1.45 23.74
N PHE A 127 -2.08 -2.13 24.36
CA PHE A 127 -2.10 -3.56 24.65
C PHE A 127 -2.32 -3.79 26.14
N PRO A 128 -3.44 -4.42 26.54
CA PRO A 128 -3.76 -4.62 27.95
C PRO A 128 -2.78 -5.62 28.59
N SER A 129 -2.38 -5.34 29.83
CA SER A 129 -1.59 -6.27 30.64
C SER A 129 -2.47 -7.39 31.19
N GLY A 130 -1.91 -8.59 31.37
CA GLY A 130 -2.62 -9.71 32.00
C GLY A 130 -3.36 -10.65 31.05
N LEU A 131 -3.11 -10.55 29.74
CA LEU A 131 -3.54 -11.58 28.80
C LEU A 131 -2.64 -12.82 28.92
N ASN A 132 -3.16 -14.01 28.58
CA ASN A 132 -2.34 -15.22 28.45
C ASN A 132 -1.44 -15.11 27.21
N GLU A 133 -0.27 -14.52 27.40
CA GLU A 133 0.70 -14.24 26.35
C GLU A 133 1.66 -15.41 26.15
N GLN A 134 1.92 -15.78 24.89
CA GLN A 134 3.04 -16.64 24.55
C GLN A 134 4.22 -15.78 24.13
N ILE A 135 5.13 -15.53 25.07
CA ILE A 135 6.34 -14.73 24.81
C ILE A 135 7.36 -15.60 24.09
N VAL A 136 7.84 -15.09 22.96
CA VAL A 136 8.82 -15.76 22.11
C VAL A 136 10.22 -15.20 22.40
N VAL A 137 10.33 -13.87 22.50
CA VAL A 137 11.61 -13.18 22.71
C VAL A 137 11.40 -11.99 23.66
N GLN A 138 12.29 -11.84 24.64
CA GLN A 138 12.41 -10.60 25.42
C GLN A 138 13.38 -9.65 24.71
N VAL A 139 13.02 -8.38 24.60
CA VAL A 139 13.80 -7.35 23.88
C VAL A 139 14.00 -6.12 24.77
N PRO A 140 14.95 -6.15 25.72
CA PRO A 140 15.22 -5.03 26.62
C PRO A 140 15.69 -3.75 25.91
N GLU A 141 16.21 -3.88 24.68
CA GLU A 141 16.66 -2.77 23.83
C GLU A 141 15.54 -1.76 23.53
N TRP A 142 14.27 -2.19 23.53
CA TRP A 142 13.14 -1.30 23.27
C TRP A 142 12.65 -0.62 24.55
N ASP A 143 12.58 -1.37 25.64
CA ASP A 143 12.15 -0.97 26.97
C ASP A 143 12.34 -2.14 27.95
N VAL A 144 12.29 -1.90 29.26
CA VAL A 144 12.30 -2.96 30.30
C VAL A 144 11.15 -3.97 30.07
N THR A 145 10.05 -3.50 29.50
CA THR A 145 8.86 -4.31 29.19
C THR A 145 8.82 -4.84 27.75
N GLY A 146 9.88 -4.60 26.98
CA GLY A 146 9.97 -4.92 25.56
C GLY A 146 10.00 -6.42 25.30
N ARG A 147 9.06 -6.91 24.49
CA ARG A 147 8.93 -8.33 24.16
C ARG A 147 8.23 -8.56 22.83
N ILE A 148 8.39 -9.76 22.28
CA ILE A 148 7.67 -10.26 21.11
C ILE A 148 6.84 -11.45 21.54
N ILE A 149 5.54 -11.38 21.28
CA ILE A 149 4.60 -12.48 21.53
C ILE A 149 4.10 -13.06 20.22
N VAL A 150 3.63 -14.31 20.27
CA VAL A 150 2.95 -14.97 19.15
C VAL A 150 1.56 -15.43 19.55
N VAL A 151 0.61 -15.36 18.62
CA VAL A 151 -0.72 -15.96 18.77
C VAL A 151 -1.10 -16.66 17.47
N SER A 152 -1.49 -17.93 17.55
CA SER A 152 -1.99 -18.69 16.39
C SER A 152 -3.51 -18.52 16.27
N GLN A 153 -4.02 -18.48 15.04
CA GLN A 153 -5.46 -18.51 14.79
C GLN A 153 -6.13 -19.79 15.32
N VAL A 154 -5.40 -20.90 15.34
CA VAL A 154 -5.89 -22.22 15.78
C VAL A 154 -5.94 -22.33 17.31
N ASP A 155 -5.23 -21.45 18.03
CA ASP A 155 -5.15 -21.52 19.48
C ASP A 155 -6.40 -20.92 20.16
N SER A 156 -7.26 -21.81 20.67
CA SER A 156 -8.48 -21.45 21.38
C SER A 156 -8.24 -20.88 22.79
N SER A 157 -7.07 -21.13 23.40
CA SER A 157 -6.76 -20.67 24.75
C SER A 157 -6.40 -19.18 24.84
N ARG A 158 -5.97 -18.59 23.72
CA ARG A 158 -5.47 -17.21 23.61
C ARG A 158 -6.39 -16.30 22.78
N GLN A 159 -7.67 -16.63 22.71
CA GLN A 159 -8.69 -15.87 21.97
C GLN A 159 -8.73 -14.36 22.29
N PRO A 160 -8.57 -13.90 23.56
CA PRO A 160 -8.50 -12.46 23.84
C PRO A 160 -7.31 -11.76 23.17
N VAL A 161 -6.15 -12.41 23.12
CA VAL A 161 -4.95 -11.90 22.44
C VAL A 161 -5.19 -11.87 20.92
N LEU A 162 -5.80 -12.93 20.38
CA LEU A 162 -6.12 -13.00 18.95
C LEU A 162 -7.09 -11.90 18.52
N LYS A 163 -8.18 -11.68 19.27
CA LYS A 163 -9.12 -10.58 19.02
C LYS A 163 -8.43 -9.22 19.06
N LYS A 164 -7.48 -9.04 20.00
CA LYS A 164 -6.68 -7.82 20.06
C LYS A 164 -5.77 -7.68 18.84
N ALA A 165 -5.11 -8.76 18.43
CA ALA A 165 -4.26 -8.79 17.23
C ALA A 165 -5.07 -8.45 15.97
N GLN A 166 -6.28 -8.99 15.82
CA GLN A 166 -7.21 -8.66 14.73
C GLN A 166 -7.61 -7.18 14.75
N SER A 167 -7.91 -6.60 15.92
CA SER A 167 -8.22 -5.17 16.02
C SER A 167 -7.06 -4.27 15.60
N VAL A 168 -5.82 -4.66 15.91
CA VAL A 168 -4.62 -3.98 15.41
C VAL A 168 -4.45 -4.20 13.92
N LEU A 169 -4.70 -5.41 13.43
CA LEU A 169 -4.63 -5.75 12.01
C LEU A 169 -5.64 -4.95 11.17
N GLU A 170 -6.89 -4.77 11.62
CA GLU A 170 -7.88 -3.91 10.96
C GLU A 170 -7.38 -2.49 10.75
N MET A 171 -6.66 -1.95 11.75
CA MET A 171 -6.08 -0.62 11.68
C MET A 171 -4.96 -0.59 10.64
N VAL A 172 -4.07 -1.59 10.67
CA VAL A 172 -2.96 -1.72 9.71
C VAL A 172 -3.45 -1.93 8.28
N ASP A 173 -4.46 -2.78 8.08
CA ASP A 173 -5.07 -3.00 6.76
C ASP A 173 -5.69 -1.71 6.22
N SER A 174 -6.33 -0.90 7.08
CA SER A 174 -6.84 0.42 6.70
C SER A 174 -5.73 1.42 6.36
N GLU A 175 -4.57 1.36 7.02
CA GLU A 175 -3.41 2.21 6.69
C GLU A 175 -2.73 1.80 5.39
N LEU A 176 -2.68 0.49 5.11
CA LEU A 176 -2.06 -0.06 3.89
C LEU A 176 -3.02 -0.09 2.69
N GLY A 177 -4.30 0.26 2.88
CA GLY A 177 -5.30 0.35 1.81
C GLY A 177 -5.89 -1.00 1.38
N TYR A 178 -5.85 -2.02 2.24
CA TYR A 178 -6.49 -3.30 1.94
C TYR A 178 -8.02 -3.20 1.94
N ALA A 179 -8.65 -3.93 1.02
CA ALA A 179 -10.10 -3.97 0.87
C ALA A 179 -10.77 -4.71 2.04
N THR A 180 -10.23 -5.86 2.43
CA THR A 180 -10.64 -6.61 3.63
C THR A 180 -9.80 -6.17 4.82
N ARG A 181 -10.40 -6.16 6.01
CA ARG A 181 -9.78 -5.63 7.23
C ARG A 181 -9.86 -6.65 8.35
N GLY A 182 -8.73 -6.95 8.98
CA GLY A 182 -8.67 -7.83 10.16
C GLY A 182 -8.80 -9.32 9.86
N GLU A 183 -8.85 -9.70 8.58
CA GLU A 183 -8.92 -11.09 8.16
C GLU A 183 -7.54 -11.74 8.24
N LEU A 184 -7.49 -12.91 8.88
CA LEU A 184 -6.27 -13.71 8.97
C LEU A 184 -6.35 -14.86 7.96
N PRO A 185 -5.27 -15.13 7.21
CA PRO A 185 -5.16 -16.33 6.38
C PRO A 185 -5.32 -17.60 7.22
N ASP A 186 -5.80 -18.68 6.62
CA ASP A 186 -5.97 -19.95 7.33
C ASP A 186 -4.64 -20.49 7.88
N GLY A 187 -4.67 -21.00 9.11
CA GLY A 187 -3.48 -21.45 9.82
C GLY A 187 -2.46 -20.34 10.12
N ALA A 188 -2.81 -19.06 9.98
CA ALA A 188 -1.89 -17.97 10.24
C ALA A 188 -1.56 -17.84 11.74
N CYS A 189 -0.39 -17.27 12.00
CA CYS A 189 0.00 -16.80 13.31
C CYS A 189 0.45 -15.34 13.24
N VAL A 190 0.26 -14.62 14.33
CA VAL A 190 0.54 -13.19 14.43
C VAL A 190 1.61 -12.97 15.48
N TYR A 191 2.70 -12.33 15.06
CA TYR A 191 3.75 -11.84 15.94
C TYR A 191 3.50 -10.37 16.26
N LEU A 192 3.49 -10.03 17.55
CA LEU A 192 3.32 -8.66 18.03
C LEU A 192 4.56 -8.22 18.80
N ALA A 193 5.15 -7.10 18.38
CA ALA A 193 6.20 -6.42 19.13
C ALA A 193 5.55 -5.44 20.10
N ILE A 194 5.80 -5.59 21.41
CA ILE A 194 5.11 -4.84 22.47
C ILE A 194 6.14 -4.24 23.42
N ALA A 195 5.95 -2.97 23.78
CA ALA A 195 6.65 -2.30 24.88
C ALA A 195 5.75 -1.23 25.49
N ARG A 196 5.87 -0.97 26.79
CA ARG A 196 5.06 0.04 27.53
C ARG A 196 3.57 -0.13 27.27
N SER A 197 3.08 -1.37 27.31
CA SER A 197 1.69 -1.71 27.04
C SER A 197 1.19 -1.17 25.69
N THR A 198 2.06 -1.06 24.69
CA THR A 198 1.77 -0.54 23.36
C THR A 198 2.34 -1.48 22.30
N VAL A 199 1.55 -1.80 21.29
CA VAL A 199 2.00 -2.54 20.11
C VAL A 199 2.87 -1.62 19.25
N LEU A 200 4.14 -1.96 19.11
CA LEU A 200 5.12 -1.26 18.28
C LEU A 200 5.07 -1.72 16.81
N GLY A 201 4.70 -2.98 16.58
CA GLY A 201 4.62 -3.57 15.25
C GLY A 201 3.92 -4.93 15.25
N ILE A 202 3.48 -5.33 14.06
CA ILE A 202 2.76 -6.57 13.79
C ILE A 202 3.39 -7.27 12.59
N CYS A 203 3.46 -8.61 12.65
CA CYS A 203 3.88 -9.45 11.54
C CYS A 203 2.95 -10.67 11.46
N VAL A 204 2.18 -10.78 10.38
CA VAL A 204 1.28 -11.90 10.11
C VAL A 204 2.01 -12.90 9.22
N VAL A 205 2.11 -14.13 9.70
CA VAL A 205 2.82 -15.22 9.03
C VAL A 205 1.83 -16.35 8.73
N GLN A 206 1.82 -16.81 7.48
CA GLN A 206 0.98 -17.91 7.02
C GLN A 206 1.82 -19.10 6.55
N PRO A 207 1.29 -20.33 6.62
CA PRO A 207 1.91 -21.48 5.99
C PRO A 207 2.06 -21.25 4.48
N LEU A 208 3.23 -21.57 3.93
CA LEU A 208 3.50 -21.43 2.50
C LEU A 208 4.56 -22.45 2.08
N GLN A 209 4.31 -23.16 0.98
CA GLN A 209 5.21 -24.20 0.47
C GLN A 209 6.02 -23.74 -0.75
N LEU A 210 5.42 -22.88 -1.59
CA LEU A 210 6.01 -22.41 -2.83
C LEU A 210 5.83 -20.89 -2.95
N ALA A 211 6.82 -20.23 -3.54
CA ALA A 211 6.84 -18.80 -3.80
C ALA A 211 7.56 -18.51 -5.13
N ASN A 212 7.43 -17.29 -5.63
CA ASN A 212 8.13 -16.82 -6.83
C ASN A 212 9.25 -15.86 -6.44
N ARG A 213 10.22 -15.60 -7.32
CA ARG A 213 11.22 -14.54 -7.11
C ARG A 213 10.70 -13.24 -7.66
N ILE A 214 10.94 -12.14 -6.95
CA ILE A 214 10.71 -10.81 -7.50
C ILE A 214 11.78 -10.50 -8.57
N ILE A 215 11.34 -9.88 -9.65
CA ILE A 215 12.18 -9.44 -10.77
C ILE A 215 11.91 -7.96 -10.98
N CYS A 216 12.93 -7.13 -10.85
CA CYS A 216 12.85 -5.70 -11.11
C CYS A 216 13.34 -5.43 -12.53
N LEU A 217 12.44 -5.05 -13.44
CA LEU A 217 12.76 -4.70 -14.82
C LEU A 217 12.88 -3.17 -14.95
N GLU A 218 13.76 -2.71 -15.82
CA GLU A 218 13.78 -1.31 -16.23
C GLU A 218 12.62 -1.06 -17.20
N GLY A 219 11.62 -0.29 -16.75
CA GLY A 219 10.47 0.05 -17.58
C GLY A 219 10.75 1.21 -18.54
N LEU A 220 9.75 1.50 -19.38
CA LEU A 220 9.79 2.64 -20.29
C LEU A 220 9.92 3.94 -19.48
N HIS A 221 10.81 4.84 -19.93
CA HIS A 221 11.16 6.09 -19.22
C HIS A 221 11.88 5.92 -17.87
N GLY A 222 12.51 4.75 -17.61
CA GLY A 222 13.35 4.53 -16.43
C GLY A 222 12.57 4.28 -15.14
N VAL A 223 11.25 4.05 -15.23
CA VAL A 223 10.42 3.66 -14.09
C VAL A 223 10.56 2.15 -13.89
N PRO A 224 11.03 1.66 -12.73
CA PRO A 224 11.16 0.23 -12.48
C PRO A 224 9.79 -0.45 -12.45
N ILE A 225 9.70 -1.63 -13.06
CA ILE A 225 8.51 -2.49 -13.03
C ILE A 225 8.86 -3.74 -12.23
N ASP A 226 8.08 -3.98 -11.18
CA ASP A 226 8.20 -5.18 -10.37
C ASP A 226 7.31 -6.30 -10.92
N CYS A 227 7.96 -7.40 -11.30
CA CYS A 227 7.34 -8.63 -11.77
C CYS A 227 7.73 -9.80 -10.85
N TYR A 228 7.16 -10.97 -11.10
CA TYR A 228 7.54 -12.21 -10.44
C TYR A 228 7.90 -13.28 -11.46
N SER A 229 8.81 -14.18 -11.09
CA SER A 229 9.21 -15.32 -11.91
C SER A 229 8.03 -16.25 -12.18
N SER A 230 8.01 -16.90 -13.34
CA SER A 230 7.11 -18.02 -13.62
C SER A 230 7.48 -19.28 -12.83
N GLU A 231 8.74 -19.41 -12.44
CA GLU A 231 9.26 -20.52 -11.65
C GLU A 231 8.83 -20.42 -10.19
N PHE A 232 8.61 -21.58 -9.58
CA PHE A 232 8.30 -21.74 -8.16
C PHE A 232 9.53 -22.23 -7.39
N TYR A 233 9.73 -21.63 -6.23
CA TYR A 233 10.83 -21.89 -5.31
C TYR A 233 10.26 -22.37 -3.97
N PRO A 234 10.89 -23.36 -3.31
CA PRO A 234 10.47 -23.81 -1.99
C PRO A 234 10.51 -22.67 -0.97
N ALA A 235 9.42 -22.52 -0.21
CA ALA A 235 9.30 -21.64 0.94
C ALA A 235 8.86 -22.45 2.17
N LYS A 236 9.14 -21.92 3.37
CA LYS A 236 8.66 -22.49 4.63
C LYS A 236 7.50 -21.70 5.22
N CYS A 237 7.45 -20.40 4.95
CA CYS A 237 6.37 -19.53 5.38
C CYS A 237 6.28 -18.26 4.53
N GLY A 238 5.09 -17.65 4.53
CA GLY A 238 4.83 -16.36 3.91
C GLY A 238 4.54 -15.29 4.97
N ILE A 239 5.20 -14.13 4.88
CA ILE A 239 4.84 -12.93 5.63
C ILE A 239 3.77 -12.18 4.83
N SER A 240 2.51 -12.32 5.25
CA SER A 240 1.35 -11.70 4.59
C SER A 240 1.22 -10.21 4.91
N ARG A 241 1.57 -9.82 6.14
CA ARG A 241 1.59 -8.42 6.58
C ARG A 241 2.80 -8.21 7.46
N ILE A 242 3.51 -7.11 7.24
CA ILE A 242 4.50 -6.61 8.19
C ILE A 242 4.34 -5.11 8.30
N TRP A 243 4.19 -4.64 9.53
CA TRP A 243 3.99 -3.23 9.80
C TRP A 243 4.64 -2.84 11.12
N VAL A 244 5.21 -1.64 11.14
CA VAL A 244 5.77 -1.01 12.33
C VAL A 244 5.18 0.39 12.41
N ALA A 245 4.68 0.75 13.59
CA ALA A 245 4.10 2.07 13.83
C ALA A 245 5.10 3.17 13.41
N PRO A 246 4.66 4.22 12.69
CA PRO A 246 5.57 5.23 12.12
C PRO A 246 6.61 5.78 13.10
N LYS A 247 6.16 6.13 14.32
CA LYS A 247 7.02 6.58 15.44
C LYS A 247 8.17 5.63 15.81
N TYR A 248 8.02 4.34 15.52
CA TYR A 248 8.96 3.29 15.89
C TYR A 248 9.68 2.66 14.68
N ARG A 249 9.44 3.15 13.46
CA ARG A 249 10.17 2.70 12.28
C ARG A 249 11.66 3.01 12.41
N ARG A 250 12.48 2.24 11.68
CA ARG A 250 13.95 2.37 11.62
C ARG A 250 14.69 2.16 12.95
N LYS A 251 14.02 1.64 13.98
CA LYS A 251 14.60 1.26 15.29
C LYS A 251 14.83 -0.25 15.45
N GLY A 252 14.97 -0.98 14.34
CA GLY A 252 15.23 -2.42 14.35
C GLY A 252 14.02 -3.35 14.64
N ILE A 253 12.83 -2.81 14.95
CA ILE A 253 11.64 -3.61 15.30
C ILE A 253 11.24 -4.61 14.22
N GLY A 254 11.13 -4.17 12.96
CA GLY A 254 10.81 -5.06 11.84
C GLY A 254 11.84 -6.19 11.67
N ARG A 255 13.14 -5.90 11.89
CA ARG A 255 14.20 -6.93 11.81
C ARG A 255 14.04 -7.97 12.91
N LYS A 256 13.77 -7.54 14.16
CA LYS A 256 13.54 -8.48 15.27
C LYS A 256 12.26 -9.29 15.05
N LEU A 257 11.18 -8.71 14.50
CA LEU A 257 9.97 -9.46 14.12
C LEU A 257 10.32 -10.59 13.15
N VAL A 258 11.00 -10.29 12.04
CA VAL A 258 11.41 -11.33 11.07
C VAL A 258 12.37 -12.34 11.71
N ALA A 259 13.30 -11.89 12.56
CA ALA A 259 14.19 -12.80 13.28
C ALA A 259 13.39 -13.75 14.20
N SER A 260 12.38 -13.27 14.90
CA SER A 260 11.52 -14.12 15.73
C SER A 260 10.77 -15.16 14.89
N VAL A 261 10.27 -14.77 13.71
CA VAL A 261 9.68 -15.73 12.76
C VAL A 261 10.69 -16.81 12.39
N ARG A 262 11.93 -16.42 12.04
CA ARG A 262 12.98 -17.35 11.62
C ARG A 262 13.29 -18.42 12.67
N TYR A 263 13.37 -18.03 13.94
CA TYR A 263 13.82 -18.93 15.00
C TYR A 263 12.68 -19.66 15.73
N HIS A 264 11.43 -19.22 15.58
CA HIS A 264 10.33 -19.72 16.41
C HIS A 264 9.06 -20.10 15.65
N TYR A 265 8.99 -19.90 14.33
CA TYR A 265 7.82 -20.33 13.56
C TYR A 265 7.75 -21.86 13.41
N ILE A 266 8.88 -22.52 13.12
CA ILE A 266 8.97 -23.98 13.08
C ILE A 266 9.82 -24.45 14.27
N PHE A 267 9.23 -25.26 15.14
CA PHE A 267 9.92 -25.77 16.32
C PHE A 267 11.17 -26.57 15.93
N GLY A 268 12.32 -26.20 16.49
CA GLY A 268 13.60 -26.87 16.24
C GLY A 268 14.23 -26.59 14.88
N TYR A 269 13.66 -25.70 14.06
CA TYR A 269 14.18 -25.36 12.74
C TYR A 269 14.37 -23.84 12.59
N ALA A 270 15.60 -23.42 12.32
CA ALA A 270 15.93 -22.03 12.05
C ALA A 270 15.76 -21.74 10.55
N ILE A 271 14.70 -21.03 10.20
CA ILE A 271 14.35 -20.71 8.80
C ILE A 271 15.37 -19.70 8.23
N SER A 272 15.87 -20.00 7.03
CA SER A 272 16.71 -19.08 6.27
C SER A 272 15.89 -17.89 5.76
N VAL A 273 16.52 -16.74 5.55
CA VAL A 273 15.87 -15.59 4.91
C VAL A 273 15.43 -15.88 3.47
N ASP A 274 16.10 -16.81 2.79
CA ASP A 274 15.74 -17.28 1.45
C ASP A 274 14.56 -18.26 1.44
N GLU A 275 14.08 -18.70 2.60
CA GLU A 275 12.92 -19.59 2.76
C GLU A 275 11.65 -18.84 3.18
N ILE A 276 11.75 -17.52 3.35
CA ILE A 276 10.66 -16.63 3.73
C ILE A 276 10.21 -15.85 2.50
N ALA A 277 8.93 -15.95 2.17
CA ALA A 277 8.32 -15.14 1.11
C ALA A 277 7.55 -13.95 1.68
N PHE A 278 7.50 -12.84 0.95
CA PHE A 278 6.74 -11.64 1.32
C PHE A 278 5.50 -11.49 0.43
N GLY A 279 4.34 -11.24 1.03
CA GLY A 279 3.10 -10.99 0.30
C GLY A 279 3.10 -9.59 -0.31
N ALA A 280 2.84 -9.48 -1.62
CA ALA A 280 2.68 -8.24 -2.39
C ALA A 280 3.30 -6.98 -1.74
N PRO A 281 4.64 -6.87 -1.70
CA PRO A 281 5.31 -5.85 -0.89
C PRO A 281 5.04 -4.44 -1.41
N THR A 282 4.79 -3.50 -0.49
CA THR A 282 4.80 -2.06 -0.81
C THR A 282 6.22 -1.60 -1.13
N GLU A 283 6.42 -0.40 -1.67
CA GLU A 283 7.76 0.14 -1.95
C GLU A 283 8.69 0.10 -0.72
N VAL A 284 8.17 0.51 0.44
CA VAL A 284 8.89 0.45 1.71
C VAL A 284 9.11 -1.00 2.15
N GLY A 285 8.13 -1.87 1.91
CA GLY A 285 8.23 -3.30 2.18
C GLY A 285 9.30 -3.99 1.34
N LYS A 286 9.43 -3.63 0.06
CA LYS A 286 10.46 -4.12 -0.85
C LYS A 286 11.84 -3.73 -0.35
N LEU A 287 12.08 -2.45 -0.09
CA LEU A 287 13.38 -1.99 0.46
C LEU A 287 13.73 -2.70 1.78
N PHE A 288 12.72 -2.92 2.63
CA PHE A 288 12.91 -3.69 3.86
C PHE A 288 13.30 -5.14 3.58
N ALA A 289 12.57 -5.84 2.69
CA ALA A 289 12.85 -7.23 2.32
C ALA A 289 14.23 -7.38 1.67
N GLU A 290 14.61 -6.48 0.76
CA GLU A 290 15.96 -6.48 0.16
C GLU A 290 17.06 -6.38 1.22
N THR A 291 16.85 -5.53 2.23
CA THR A 291 17.81 -5.33 3.31
C THR A 291 17.83 -6.50 4.31
N ILE A 292 16.74 -7.26 4.43
CA ILE A 292 16.67 -8.45 5.29
C ILE A 292 17.32 -9.65 4.60
N CYS A 293 16.97 -9.88 3.33
CA CYS A 293 17.44 -11.01 2.54
C CYS A 293 18.84 -10.77 1.95
N ALA A 294 19.36 -9.53 2.04
CA ALA A 294 20.63 -9.10 1.45
C ALA A 294 20.72 -9.40 -0.07
N ARG A 295 19.58 -9.34 -0.76
CA ARG A 295 19.42 -9.62 -2.20
C ARG A 295 18.21 -8.89 -2.74
N LYS A 296 18.20 -8.62 -4.05
CA LYS A 296 17.08 -7.93 -4.72
C LYS A 296 15.97 -8.87 -5.17
N ASP A 297 16.30 -10.13 -5.46
CA ASP A 297 15.42 -11.17 -5.97
C ASP A 297 14.90 -12.08 -4.85
N PHE A 298 14.36 -11.49 -3.79
CA PHE A 298 13.78 -12.23 -2.66
C PHE A 298 12.45 -12.90 -3.04
N LEU A 299 11.99 -13.85 -2.21
CA LEU A 299 10.76 -14.59 -2.48
C LEU A 299 9.52 -13.74 -2.21
N VAL A 300 8.54 -13.84 -3.11
CA VAL A 300 7.24 -13.19 -3.03
C VAL A 300 6.12 -14.17 -3.32
N PHE A 301 4.93 -13.90 -2.78
CA PHE A 301 3.71 -14.63 -3.10
C PHE A 301 2.54 -13.67 -3.23
N VAL A 302 1.49 -14.12 -3.90
CA VAL A 302 0.23 -13.39 -4.13
C VAL A 302 -0.91 -14.20 -3.55
#